data_AF-A0A654KFN6-F1
#
_entry.id   AF-A0A654KFN6-F1
#
_cell.length_a   1.000
_cell.length_b   1.000
_cell.length_c   1.000
_cell.angle_alpha   90.00
_cell.angle_beta   90.00
_cell.angle_gamma   90.00
#
_symmetry.space_group_name_H-M   'P 1'
#
loop_
_entity.id
_entity.type
_entity.pdbx_description
1 polymer ?
#
loop_
_entity_poly.entity_id
_entity_poly.type
_entity_poly.pdbx_seq_one_letter_code
_entity_poly.pdbx_strand_id
1 'polypeptide(L)'
;MFKSAEDEALINTISSLSNSNIQTIGPELIFGKIYDYIGFNRIKEKMFRHMVISRLSFPLSKLKTTDYLHRYQNIDIDVNVIYRFLDKLESKYKYEVEQIAFNHTQRMVGGKISVVFYDMTTLHFESEDEDDLRRTGFSKVGKHTHPQIYLGLMVSCNGFAIGYDIYEGKTYEGNTLIPFIEAMSKKFSIGKPIVVAYYQIRILNI
;
A
#
# COMPACT_ATOMS: atom_id res chain seq x y z
N MET A 1 -5.14 53.94 -23.51
CA MET A 1 -4.40 53.28 -22.41
C MET A 1 -3.59 52.17 -23.06
N PHE A 2 -2.28 52.35 -23.22
CA PHE A 2 -1.41 51.35 -23.85
C PHE A 2 -1.31 50.15 -22.91
N LYS A 3 -1.67 48.95 -23.38
CA LYS A 3 -1.43 47.72 -22.62
C LYS A 3 0.08 47.52 -22.53
N SER A 4 0.57 47.23 -21.33
CA SER A 4 1.99 46.91 -21.16
C SER A 4 2.31 45.58 -21.84
N ALA A 5 3.58 45.35 -22.20
CA ALA A 5 4.00 44.05 -22.74
C ALA A 5 3.71 42.89 -21.77
N GLU A 6 3.68 43.18 -20.46
CA GLU A 6 3.28 42.23 -19.41
C GLU A 6 1.79 41.89 -19.48
N ASP A 7 0.93 42.89 -19.75
CA ASP A 7 -0.51 42.69 -19.92
C ASP A 7 -0.81 41.84 -21.17
N GLU A 8 -0.10 42.07 -22.27
CA GLU A 8 -0.26 41.25 -23.48
C GLU A 8 0.23 39.82 -23.27
N ALA A 9 1.36 39.62 -22.58
CA ALA A 9 1.85 38.29 -22.23
C ALA A 9 0.88 37.54 -21.30
N LEU A 10 0.30 38.23 -20.32
CA LEU A 10 -0.69 37.68 -19.41
C LEU A 10 -1.98 37.28 -20.15
N ILE A 11 -2.48 38.16 -21.02
CA ILE A 11 -3.69 37.89 -21.82
C ILE A 11 -3.46 36.72 -22.76
N ASN A 12 -2.31 36.64 -23.44
CA ASN A 12 -1.99 35.51 -24.30
C ASN A 12 -1.89 34.20 -23.51
N THR A 13 -1.31 34.24 -22.30
CA THR A 13 -1.22 33.08 -21.42
C THR A 13 -2.61 32.62 -20.99
N ILE A 14 -3.47 33.52 -20.50
CA ILE A 14 -4.85 33.18 -20.08
C ILE A 14 -5.68 32.69 -21.27
N SER A 15 -5.51 33.29 -22.44
CA SER A 15 -6.23 32.90 -23.67
C SER A 15 -5.80 31.53 -24.20
N SER A 16 -4.60 31.07 -23.84
CA SER A 16 -4.10 29.73 -24.16
C SER A 16 -4.57 28.64 -23.19
N LEU A 17 -5.16 29.03 -22.04
CA LEU A 17 -5.71 28.08 -21.09
C LEU A 17 -7.02 27.48 -21.61
N SER A 18 -7.17 26.19 -21.43
CA SER A 18 -8.35 25.42 -21.74
C SER A 18 -8.80 24.61 -20.52
N ASN A 19 -9.95 23.95 -20.60
CA ASN A 19 -10.46 23.16 -19.49
C ASN A 19 -9.52 22.01 -19.07
N SER A 20 -8.65 21.53 -19.96
CA SER A 20 -7.63 20.51 -19.62
C SER A 20 -6.48 21.06 -18.76
N ASN A 21 -6.36 22.39 -18.64
CA ASN A 21 -5.38 23.04 -17.77
C ASN A 21 -5.88 23.19 -16.32
N ILE A 22 -7.15 22.86 -16.04
CA ILE A 22 -7.71 22.87 -14.69
C ILE A 22 -7.32 21.56 -13.98
N GLN A 23 -6.57 21.67 -12.89
CA GLN A 23 -6.20 20.53 -12.06
C GLN A 23 -7.00 20.49 -10.76
N THR A 24 -7.42 19.30 -10.36
CA THR A 24 -8.06 19.10 -9.05
C THR A 24 -7.00 18.90 -7.99
N ILE A 25 -6.90 19.85 -7.05
CA ILE A 25 -5.88 19.84 -5.99
C ILE A 25 -6.36 19.19 -4.68
N GLY A 26 -7.66 18.93 -4.51
CA GLY A 26 -8.25 18.42 -3.27
C GLY A 26 -7.59 17.15 -2.71
N PRO A 27 -7.46 16.08 -3.52
CA PRO A 27 -6.75 14.86 -3.12
C PRO A 27 -5.33 15.10 -2.61
N GLU A 28 -4.56 15.96 -3.31
CA GLU A 28 -3.20 16.30 -2.91
C GLU A 28 -3.16 17.17 -1.65
N LEU A 29 -4.12 18.09 -1.46
CA LEU A 29 -4.19 18.94 -0.28
C LEU A 29 -4.50 18.16 1.01
N ILE A 30 -5.24 17.07 0.92
CA ILE A 30 -5.64 16.24 2.07
C ILE A 30 -4.71 15.02 2.18
N PHE A 31 -4.77 14.11 1.22
CA PHE A 31 -4.02 12.86 1.28
C PHE A 31 -2.53 13.07 1.05
N GLY A 32 -2.14 14.07 0.26
CA GLY A 32 -0.73 14.44 0.11
C GLY A 32 -0.11 14.93 1.42
N LYS A 33 -0.83 15.73 2.22
CA LYS A 33 -0.37 16.14 3.56
C LYS A 33 -0.24 14.96 4.52
N ILE A 34 -1.20 14.03 4.50
CA ILE A 34 -1.15 12.81 5.32
C ILE A 34 0.03 11.93 4.90
N TYR A 35 0.22 11.74 3.59
CA TYR A 35 1.35 11.01 3.01
C TYR A 35 2.70 11.59 3.48
N ASP A 36 2.84 12.92 3.45
CA ASP A 36 4.04 13.62 3.91
C ASP A 36 4.22 13.51 5.43
N TYR A 37 3.13 13.60 6.20
CA TYR A 37 3.14 13.49 7.68
C TYR A 37 3.56 12.10 8.17
N ILE A 38 3.12 11.04 7.47
CA ILE A 38 3.56 9.67 7.72
C ILE A 38 5.07 9.55 7.43
N GLY A 39 5.55 10.25 6.40
CA GLY A 39 6.97 10.32 6.00
C GLY A 39 7.27 9.71 4.64
N PHE A 40 6.25 9.37 3.86
CA PHE A 40 6.43 8.73 2.55
C PHE A 40 7.01 9.68 1.49
N ASN A 41 7.07 10.98 1.75
CA ASN A 41 7.78 11.98 0.93
C ASN A 41 9.29 11.76 0.81
N ARG A 42 9.85 10.88 1.65
CA ARG A 42 11.23 10.39 1.53
C ARG A 42 11.43 9.57 0.25
N ILE A 43 10.42 8.84 -0.18
CA ILE A 43 10.42 8.10 -1.44
C ILE A 43 10.20 9.10 -2.58
N LYS A 44 11.25 9.34 -3.37
CA LYS A 44 11.27 10.36 -4.44
C LYS A 44 10.59 9.92 -5.75
N GLU A 45 10.04 8.70 -5.78
CA GLU A 45 9.30 8.20 -6.93
C GLU A 45 7.89 8.80 -6.96
N LYS A 46 7.65 9.71 -7.92
CA LYS A 46 6.33 10.34 -8.11
C LYS A 46 5.22 9.31 -8.30
N MET A 47 5.50 8.22 -9.02
CA MET A 47 4.50 7.16 -9.26
C MET A 47 3.99 6.55 -7.96
N PHE A 48 4.84 6.42 -6.93
CA PHE A 48 4.41 5.93 -5.62
C PHE A 48 3.33 6.84 -5.02
N ARG A 49 3.61 8.16 -4.97
CA ARG A 49 2.67 9.17 -4.48
C ARG A 49 1.36 9.15 -5.28
N HIS A 50 1.47 9.15 -6.60
CA HIS A 50 0.32 9.11 -7.50
C HIS A 50 -0.57 7.89 -7.24
N MET A 51 0.02 6.70 -7.11
CA MET A 51 -0.71 5.48 -6.85
C MET A 51 -1.37 5.46 -5.46
N VAL A 52 -0.66 5.94 -4.42
CA VAL A 52 -1.22 6.01 -3.07
C VAL A 52 -2.40 6.98 -3.03
N ILE A 53 -2.23 8.19 -3.55
CA ILE A 53 -3.29 9.20 -3.54
C ILE A 53 -4.46 8.77 -4.43
N SER A 54 -4.20 8.22 -5.62
CA SER A 54 -5.28 7.70 -6.47
C SER A 54 -6.04 6.57 -5.79
N ARG A 55 -5.35 5.68 -5.06
CA ARG A 55 -6.01 4.56 -4.36
C ARG A 55 -6.90 5.04 -3.22
N LEU A 56 -6.51 6.10 -2.51
CA LEU A 56 -7.32 6.69 -1.43
C LEU A 56 -8.51 7.50 -1.98
N SER A 57 -8.32 8.17 -3.10
CA SER A 57 -9.32 9.10 -3.67
C SER A 57 -10.30 8.41 -4.61
N PHE A 58 -9.82 7.41 -5.35
CA PHE A 58 -10.56 6.74 -6.42
C PHE A 58 -10.11 5.27 -6.54
N PRO A 59 -10.57 4.38 -5.63
CA PRO A 59 -10.05 3.02 -5.44
C PRO A 59 -10.48 2.02 -6.55
N LEU A 60 -10.24 2.35 -7.81
CA LEU A 60 -10.53 1.50 -8.97
C LEU A 60 -9.31 0.67 -9.42
N SER A 61 -9.40 0.09 -10.62
CA SER A 61 -8.34 -0.69 -11.25
C SER A 61 -7.11 0.14 -11.61
N LYS A 62 -5.97 -0.52 -11.90
CA LYS A 62 -4.74 0.15 -12.36
C LYS A 62 -4.94 0.89 -13.68
N LEU A 63 -5.76 0.34 -14.57
CA LEU A 63 -6.20 1.05 -15.77
C LEU A 63 -6.97 2.32 -15.42
N LYS A 64 -7.89 2.28 -14.44
CA LYS A 64 -8.59 3.49 -13.99
C LYS A 64 -7.70 4.50 -13.26
N THR A 65 -6.53 4.08 -12.75
CA THR A 65 -5.51 5.02 -12.27
C THR A 65 -4.95 5.88 -13.41
N THR A 66 -4.77 5.36 -14.64
CA THR A 66 -4.29 6.19 -15.76
C THR A 66 -5.32 7.26 -16.12
N ASP A 67 -6.61 6.91 -16.16
CA ASP A 67 -7.72 7.86 -16.37
C ASP A 67 -7.73 8.96 -15.29
N TYR A 68 -7.52 8.58 -14.02
CA TYR A 68 -7.44 9.53 -12.91
C TYR A 68 -6.27 10.51 -13.08
N LEU A 69 -5.08 10.01 -13.43
CA LEU A 69 -3.90 10.84 -13.61
C LEU A 69 -4.03 11.78 -14.81
N HIS A 70 -4.59 11.31 -15.91
CA HIS A 70 -4.88 12.15 -17.06
C HIS A 70 -5.86 13.27 -16.67
N ARG A 71 -6.99 12.93 -16.07
CA ARG A 71 -8.06 13.90 -15.76
C ARG A 71 -7.67 14.92 -14.69
N TYR A 72 -6.98 14.50 -13.63
CA TYR A 72 -6.79 15.33 -12.44
C TYR A 72 -5.37 15.85 -12.27
N GLN A 73 -4.38 15.22 -12.90
CA GLN A 73 -2.98 15.61 -12.81
C GLN A 73 -2.40 16.02 -14.17
N ASN A 74 -3.18 15.91 -15.27
CA ASN A 74 -2.72 16.15 -16.64
C ASN A 74 -1.48 15.30 -16.98
N ILE A 75 -1.45 14.06 -16.49
CA ILE A 75 -0.38 13.09 -16.71
C ILE A 75 -0.93 11.98 -17.59
N ASP A 76 -0.43 11.89 -18.82
CA ASP A 76 -0.75 10.80 -19.74
C ASP A 76 0.32 9.70 -19.65
N ILE A 77 -0.11 8.50 -19.27
CA ILE A 77 0.76 7.33 -19.13
C ILE A 77 0.04 6.07 -19.57
N ASP A 78 0.80 5.17 -20.18
CA ASP A 78 0.35 3.81 -20.44
C ASP A 78 0.30 2.99 -19.13
N VAL A 79 -0.70 2.11 -19.01
CA VAL A 79 -0.91 1.28 -17.82
C VAL A 79 0.30 0.40 -17.48
N ASN A 80 1.11 0.01 -18.48
CA ASN A 80 2.33 -0.76 -18.25
C ASN A 80 3.39 0.02 -17.46
N VAL A 81 3.36 1.36 -17.46
CA VAL A 81 4.22 2.16 -16.57
C VAL A 81 3.89 1.87 -15.11
N ILE A 82 2.60 1.73 -14.78
CA ILE A 82 2.14 1.41 -13.43
C ILE A 82 2.55 -0.01 -13.05
N TYR A 83 2.40 -0.99 -13.95
CA TYR A 83 2.82 -2.37 -13.68
C TYR A 83 4.33 -2.49 -13.45
N ARG A 84 5.15 -1.89 -14.32
CA ARG A 84 6.61 -1.84 -14.11
C ARG A 84 7.00 -1.14 -12.80
N PHE A 85 6.22 -0.14 -12.39
CA PHE A 85 6.46 0.52 -11.11
C PHE A 85 6.11 -0.38 -9.93
N LEU A 86 5.11 -1.26 -10.02
CA LEU A 86 4.81 -2.25 -8.97
C LEU A 86 5.96 -3.25 -8.80
N ASP A 87 6.57 -3.70 -9.89
CA ASP A 87 7.76 -4.57 -9.82
C ASP A 87 8.93 -3.84 -9.15
N LYS A 88 9.11 -2.55 -9.49
CA LYS A 88 10.11 -1.69 -8.84
C LYS A 88 9.79 -1.42 -7.37
N LEU A 89 8.51 -1.28 -7.01
CA LEU A 89 8.06 -1.07 -5.64
C LEU A 89 8.40 -2.29 -4.77
N GLU A 90 8.12 -3.49 -5.25
CA GLU A 90 8.46 -4.75 -4.59
C GLU A 90 9.99 -4.88 -4.42
N SER A 91 10.72 -4.81 -5.53
CA SER A 91 12.15 -5.17 -5.55
C SER A 91 13.07 -4.14 -4.92
N LYS A 92 12.69 -2.85 -4.96
CA LYS A 92 13.56 -1.75 -4.54
C LYS A 92 13.05 -1.00 -3.32
N TYR A 93 11.75 -0.73 -3.22
CA TYR A 93 11.21 0.20 -2.23
C TYR A 93 10.47 -0.46 -1.07
N LYS A 94 10.14 -1.75 -1.15
CA LYS A 94 9.34 -2.46 -0.14
C LYS A 94 9.88 -2.26 1.27
N TYR A 95 11.18 -2.51 1.48
CA TYR A 95 11.81 -2.32 2.79
C TYR A 95 11.70 -0.88 3.29
N GLU A 96 11.97 0.11 2.43
CA GLU A 96 11.90 1.53 2.81
C GLU A 96 10.46 1.97 3.14
N VAL A 97 9.49 1.58 2.33
CA VAL A 97 8.06 1.85 2.53
C VAL A 97 7.61 1.27 3.87
N GLU A 98 7.94 0.01 4.13
CA GLU A 98 7.57 -0.67 5.37
C GLU A 98 8.26 -0.05 6.58
N GLN A 99 9.52 0.35 6.47
CA GLN A 99 10.22 1.04 7.55
C GLN A 99 9.61 2.41 7.86
N ILE A 100 9.20 3.18 6.84
CA ILE A 100 8.51 4.46 7.03
C ILE A 100 7.17 4.24 7.74
N ALA A 101 6.38 3.27 7.27
CA ALA A 101 5.10 2.91 7.88
C ALA A 101 5.29 2.47 9.35
N PHE A 102 6.25 1.59 9.62
CA PHE A 102 6.57 1.13 10.96
C PHE A 102 7.00 2.27 11.88
N ASN A 103 7.90 3.14 11.43
CA ASN A 103 8.36 4.28 12.23
C ASN A 103 7.20 5.23 12.58
N HIS A 104 6.25 5.41 11.67
CA HIS A 104 5.03 6.16 11.96
C HIS A 104 4.18 5.45 13.01
N THR A 105 3.92 4.15 12.85
CA THR A 105 3.21 3.32 13.84
C THR A 105 3.85 3.40 15.21
N GLN A 106 5.18 3.26 15.31
CA GLN A 106 5.93 3.34 16.55
C GLN A 106 5.76 4.71 17.23
N ARG A 107 5.73 5.81 16.47
CA ARG A 107 5.43 7.15 17.00
C ARG A 107 4.00 7.23 17.53
N MET A 108 3.02 6.69 16.81
CA MET A 108 1.60 6.76 17.18
C MET A 108 1.29 5.98 18.47
N VAL A 109 2.06 4.92 18.77
CA VAL A 109 1.87 4.08 19.97
C VAL A 109 2.80 4.43 21.13
N GLY A 110 3.44 5.60 21.11
CA GLY A 110 4.29 6.08 22.22
C GLY A 110 5.65 5.39 22.31
N GLY A 111 6.19 4.88 21.20
CA GLY A 111 7.57 4.40 21.08
C GLY A 111 7.78 2.91 21.34
N LYS A 112 6.88 2.24 22.07
CA LYS A 112 7.00 0.81 22.43
C LYS A 112 5.79 0.00 21.99
N ILE A 113 6.04 -1.03 21.18
CA ILE A 113 5.02 -1.99 20.76
C ILE A 113 5.05 -3.17 21.74
N SER A 114 4.09 -3.19 22.68
CA SER A 114 4.01 -4.25 23.71
C SER A 114 3.00 -5.35 23.37
N VAL A 115 1.96 -5.00 22.60
CA VAL A 115 0.91 -5.93 22.15
C VAL A 115 0.75 -5.76 20.65
N VAL A 116 0.70 -6.88 19.93
CA VAL A 116 0.42 -6.93 18.50
C VAL A 116 -0.75 -7.85 18.22
N PHE A 117 -1.58 -7.47 17.27
CA PHE A 117 -2.60 -8.34 16.71
C PHE A 117 -2.10 -8.94 15.41
N TYR A 118 -2.32 -10.23 15.24
CA TYR A 118 -2.00 -10.96 14.04
C TYR A 118 -3.24 -11.65 13.51
N ASP A 119 -3.46 -11.52 12.21
CA ASP A 119 -4.47 -12.30 11.50
C ASP A 119 -3.92 -12.82 10.18
N MET A 120 -4.39 -14.00 9.78
CA MET A 120 -4.07 -14.61 8.49
C MET A 120 -5.33 -14.64 7.63
N THR A 121 -5.34 -13.85 6.55
CA THR A 121 -6.46 -13.78 5.62
C THR A 121 -6.18 -14.59 4.36
N THR A 122 -7.12 -15.46 3.96
CA THR A 122 -7.06 -16.16 2.67
C THR A 122 -7.65 -15.28 1.57
N LEU A 123 -6.91 -15.07 0.48
CA LEU A 123 -7.40 -14.41 -0.73
C LEU A 123 -7.59 -15.47 -1.83
N HIS A 124 -8.82 -15.59 -2.33
CA HIS A 124 -9.17 -16.50 -3.42
C HIS A 124 -9.19 -15.76 -4.76
N PHE A 125 -8.73 -16.45 -5.81
CA PHE A 125 -8.77 -15.94 -7.18
C PHE A 125 -9.84 -16.70 -7.98
N GLU A 126 -10.55 -15.99 -8.86
CA GLU A 126 -11.52 -16.60 -9.77
C GLU A 126 -10.86 -17.25 -11.00
N SER A 127 -9.58 -16.93 -11.25
CA SER A 127 -8.78 -17.59 -12.29
C SER A 127 -8.48 -19.03 -11.87
N GLU A 128 -8.56 -19.96 -12.82
CA GLU A 128 -8.30 -21.38 -12.58
C GLU A 128 -6.80 -21.72 -12.57
N ASP A 129 -5.96 -20.82 -13.10
CA ASP A 129 -4.53 -21.06 -13.26
C ASP A 129 -3.76 -20.84 -11.95
N GLU A 130 -3.03 -21.87 -11.53
CA GLU A 130 -2.01 -21.74 -10.49
C GLU A 130 -0.74 -21.05 -11.02
N ASP A 131 0.01 -20.44 -10.12
CA ASP A 131 1.38 -20.02 -10.37
C ASP A 131 2.26 -20.28 -9.13
N ASP A 132 3.46 -19.70 -9.13
CA ASP A 132 4.43 -19.88 -8.05
C ASP A 132 3.86 -19.45 -6.67
N LEU A 133 2.92 -18.51 -6.65
CA LEU A 133 2.31 -17.98 -5.42
C LEU A 133 0.87 -18.48 -5.23
N ARG A 134 0.05 -18.39 -6.28
CA ARG A 134 -1.36 -18.78 -6.29
C ARG A 134 -1.45 -20.30 -6.42
N ARG A 135 -1.72 -20.97 -5.32
CA ARG A 135 -1.81 -22.43 -5.26
C ARG A 135 -3.16 -22.86 -4.73
N THR A 136 -3.75 -23.92 -5.28
CA THR A 136 -4.88 -24.57 -4.65
C THR A 136 -4.41 -25.20 -3.33
N GLY A 137 -5.27 -25.12 -2.32
CA GLY A 137 -4.93 -25.56 -0.98
C GLY A 137 -6.15 -26.07 -0.23
N PHE A 138 -5.92 -26.48 1.01
CA PHE A 138 -7.01 -26.96 1.87
C PHE A 138 -7.89 -25.78 2.28
N SER A 139 -9.05 -25.63 1.64
CA SER A 139 -10.06 -24.64 2.01
C SER A 139 -11.00 -25.22 3.06
N LYS A 140 -11.12 -24.57 4.23
CA LYS A 140 -12.16 -24.89 5.24
C LYS A 140 -13.59 -24.62 4.71
N VAL A 141 -13.73 -24.01 3.53
CA VAL A 141 -15.00 -23.53 2.94
C VAL A 141 -15.38 -24.30 1.67
N GLY A 142 -14.71 -25.42 1.36
CA GLY A 142 -15.06 -26.29 0.22
C GLY A 142 -14.71 -25.73 -1.16
N LYS A 143 -14.02 -24.59 -1.24
CA LYS A 143 -13.52 -24.02 -2.51
C LYS A 143 -12.12 -24.54 -2.83
N HIS A 144 -11.98 -25.87 -2.98
CA HIS A 144 -10.70 -26.53 -3.24
C HIS A 144 -10.13 -26.30 -4.65
N THR A 145 -10.94 -25.73 -5.56
CA THR A 145 -10.60 -25.61 -6.97
C THR A 145 -10.01 -24.25 -7.35
N HIS A 146 -10.12 -23.25 -6.48
CA HIS A 146 -9.67 -21.90 -6.78
C HIS A 146 -8.28 -21.65 -6.16
N PRO A 147 -7.28 -21.24 -6.96
CA PRO A 147 -6.00 -20.79 -6.44
C PRO A 147 -6.18 -19.73 -5.36
N GLN A 148 -5.36 -19.81 -4.31
CA GLN A 148 -5.40 -18.90 -3.18
C GLN A 148 -3.99 -18.46 -2.76
N ILE A 149 -3.93 -17.39 -1.99
CA ILE A 149 -2.74 -16.97 -1.25
C ILE A 149 -3.15 -16.66 0.19
N TYR A 150 -2.19 -16.71 1.10
CA TYR A 150 -2.38 -16.28 2.48
C TYR A 150 -1.68 -14.94 2.70
N LEU A 151 -2.38 -13.99 3.32
CA LEU A 151 -1.84 -12.69 3.73
C LEU A 151 -1.78 -12.65 5.26
N GLY A 152 -0.57 -12.66 5.80
CA GLY A 152 -0.32 -12.46 7.22
C GLY A 152 -0.18 -10.96 7.49
N LEU A 153 -0.97 -10.41 8.41
CA LEU A 153 -0.94 -9.00 8.76
C LEU A 153 -0.70 -8.82 10.26
N MET A 154 0.30 -8.01 10.61
CA MET A 154 0.56 -7.56 11.98
C MET A 154 0.14 -6.11 12.14
N VAL A 155 -0.65 -5.82 13.18
CA VAL A 155 -1.04 -4.47 13.56
C VAL A 155 -0.78 -4.20 15.05
N SER A 156 -0.60 -2.93 15.40
CA SER A 156 -0.50 -2.51 16.79
C SER A 156 -1.83 -2.60 17.51
N CYS A 157 -1.83 -2.39 18.84
CA CYS A 157 -3.07 -2.42 19.63
C CYS A 157 -4.13 -1.39 19.19
N ASN A 158 -3.72 -0.32 18.51
CA ASN A 158 -4.62 0.69 17.95
C ASN A 158 -4.98 0.45 16.47
N GLY A 159 -4.58 -0.70 15.91
CA GLY A 159 -4.86 -1.07 14.51
C GLY A 159 -3.90 -0.49 13.47
N PHE A 160 -2.79 0.13 13.88
CA PHE A 160 -1.79 0.64 12.93
C PHE A 160 -0.94 -0.50 12.36
N ALA A 161 -0.74 -0.53 11.04
CA ALA A 161 0.04 -1.56 10.38
C ALA A 161 1.50 -1.58 10.87
N ILE A 162 2.00 -2.77 11.19
CA ILE A 162 3.39 -3.03 11.55
C ILE A 162 4.11 -3.69 10.38
N GLY A 163 3.53 -4.74 9.82
CA GLY A 163 4.12 -5.48 8.71
C GLY A 163 3.16 -6.51 8.17
N TYR A 164 3.47 -7.01 6.98
CA TYR A 164 2.72 -8.06 6.34
C TYR A 164 3.65 -8.99 5.58
N ASP A 165 3.17 -10.19 5.28
CA ASP A 165 3.86 -11.16 4.44
C ASP A 165 2.83 -11.97 3.65
N ILE A 166 3.27 -12.52 2.51
CA ILE A 166 2.40 -13.27 1.61
C ILE A 166 2.96 -14.69 1.44
N TYR A 167 2.10 -15.69 1.62
CA TYR A 167 2.45 -17.10 1.51
C TYR A 167 1.66 -17.80 0.42
N GLU A 168 2.29 -18.82 -0.16
CA GLU A 168 1.64 -19.72 -1.11
C GLU A 168 0.39 -20.37 -0.51
N GLY A 169 -0.67 -20.51 -1.31
CA GLY A 169 -1.98 -21.03 -0.85
C GLY A 169 -2.01 -22.46 -0.33
N LYS A 170 -0.95 -23.24 -0.52
CA LYS A 170 -0.78 -24.60 0.02
C LYS A 170 -0.03 -24.65 1.36
N THR A 171 0.45 -23.51 1.85
CA THR A 171 1.22 -23.43 3.09
C THR A 171 0.38 -23.83 4.29
N TYR A 172 0.92 -24.67 5.18
CA TYR A 172 0.24 -25.02 6.43
C TYR A 172 0.24 -23.82 7.39
N GLU A 173 -0.96 -23.32 7.73
CA GLU A 173 -1.20 -22.19 8.65
C GLU A 173 -0.32 -22.23 9.90
N GLY A 174 -0.24 -23.37 10.58
CA GLY A 174 0.49 -23.51 11.85
C GLY A 174 1.99 -23.26 11.76
N ASN A 175 2.57 -23.29 10.55
CA ASN A 175 3.99 -23.03 10.31
C ASN A 175 4.27 -21.59 9.89
N THR A 176 3.26 -20.72 9.79
CA THR A 176 3.44 -19.34 9.30
C THR A 176 3.59 -18.33 10.44
N LEU A 177 2.85 -18.54 11.54
CA LEU A 177 2.73 -17.56 12.63
C LEU A 177 4.08 -17.25 13.29
N ILE A 178 4.79 -18.27 13.78
CA ILE A 178 6.05 -18.06 14.53
C ILE A 178 7.13 -17.47 13.63
N PRO A 179 7.41 -18.02 12.42
CA PRO A 179 8.39 -17.42 11.52
C PRO A 179 8.05 -15.97 11.13
N PHE A 180 6.77 -15.67 10.92
CA PHE A 180 6.33 -14.31 10.63
C PHE A 180 6.62 -13.35 11.80
N ILE A 181 6.27 -13.74 13.03
CA ILE A 181 6.53 -12.91 14.23
C ILE A 181 8.03 -12.69 14.41
N GLU A 182 8.84 -13.73 14.26
CA GLU A 182 10.30 -13.65 14.36
C GLU A 182 10.88 -12.73 13.28
N ALA A 183 10.42 -12.87 12.03
CA ALA A 183 10.84 -12.02 10.92
C ALA A 183 10.49 -10.54 11.16
N MET A 184 9.26 -10.24 11.58
CA MET A 184 8.83 -8.87 11.88
C MET A 184 9.54 -8.30 13.10
N SER A 185 9.73 -9.09 14.15
CA SER A 185 10.44 -8.68 15.36
C SER A 185 11.92 -8.37 15.07
N LYS A 186 12.57 -9.17 14.22
CA LYS A 186 13.94 -8.93 13.75
C LYS A 186 14.01 -7.69 12.84
N LYS A 187 13.11 -7.59 11.87
CA LYS A 187 13.08 -6.50 10.89
C LYS A 187 12.90 -5.13 11.54
N PHE A 188 12.03 -5.06 12.55
CA PHE A 188 11.61 -3.81 13.16
C PHE A 188 12.08 -3.62 14.61
N SER A 189 12.88 -4.55 15.14
CA SER A 189 13.40 -4.49 16.51
C SER A 189 12.31 -4.36 17.59
N ILE A 190 11.19 -5.07 17.43
CA ILE A 190 10.00 -4.99 18.31
C ILE A 190 10.25 -5.69 19.66
N GLY A 191 11.31 -6.50 19.79
CA GLY A 191 11.59 -7.29 20.99
C GLY A 191 10.65 -8.50 21.08
N LYS A 192 10.06 -8.73 22.26
CA LYS A 192 9.12 -9.83 22.53
C LYS A 192 7.74 -9.26 22.85
N PRO A 193 6.90 -8.94 21.85
CA PRO A 193 5.56 -8.45 22.09
C PRO A 193 4.63 -9.58 22.53
N ILE A 194 3.56 -9.23 23.25
CA ILE A 194 2.42 -10.13 23.44
C ILE A 194 1.68 -10.21 22.11
N VAL A 195 1.53 -11.42 21.58
CA VAL A 195 0.84 -11.66 20.31
C VAL A 195 -0.58 -12.16 20.57
N VAL A 196 -1.56 -11.44 20.02
CA VAL A 196 -2.95 -11.86 20.01
C VAL A 196 -3.31 -12.29 18.58
N ALA A 197 -3.62 -13.57 18.41
CA ALA A 197 -3.93 -14.14 17.10
C ALA A 197 -5.22 -14.97 17.14
N TYR A 198 -5.95 -15.01 16.02
CA TYR A 198 -7.14 -15.84 15.87
C TYR A 198 -6.74 -17.27 15.47
N TYR A 199 -6.36 -18.08 16.47
CA TYR A 199 -6.29 -19.54 16.37
C TYR A 199 -6.91 -20.12 17.63
N GLN A 200 -7.51 -21.30 17.51
CA GLN A 200 -8.01 -22.08 18.64
C GLN A 200 -6.98 -22.05 19.79
N ILE A 201 -7.40 -21.42 20.90
CA ILE A 201 -6.57 -20.73 21.88
C ILE A 201 -5.37 -21.55 22.38
N ARG A 202 -4.16 -21.03 22.17
CA ARG A 202 -3.02 -21.16 23.10
C ARG A 202 -2.27 -19.83 23.12
N ILE A 203 -2.29 -19.16 24.28
CA ILE A 203 -1.39 -18.02 24.53
C ILE A 203 0.03 -18.58 24.52
N LEU A 204 0.82 -18.20 23.52
CA LEU A 204 2.25 -18.50 23.48
C LEU A 204 2.99 -17.29 24.06
N ASN A 205 3.59 -17.46 25.23
CA ASN A 205 4.67 -16.58 25.66
C ASN A 205 5.91 -17.00 24.88
N ILE A 206 6.38 -16.12 23.97
CA ILE A 206 7.61 -16.30 23.19
C ILE A 206 8.80 -15.73 23.98
#